data_AF-A0A258HL77-F1
#
_entry.id   AF-A0A258HL77-F1
#
_cell.length_a   1.000
_cell.length_b   1.000
_cell.length_c   1.000
_cell.angle_alpha   90.00
_cell.angle_beta   90.00
_cell.angle_gamma   90.00
#
_symmetry.space_group_name_H-M   'P 1'
#
loop_
_entity.id
_entity.type
_entity.pdbx_description
1 polymer ?
#
loop_
_entity_poly.entity_id
_entity_poly.type
_entity_poly.pdbx_seq_one_letter_code
_entity_poly.pdbx_strand_id
1 'polypeptide(L)'
;MLEPLRQLLRRPAPITEYCATIVVMSAVTKLDALAIVALAVDRPVERQRTMRPLVVLDGADRDGAWVEIEIPKFGEPPPLAIDVYSTISDDHARLHALSLLAQLEQYTGWRIRPDFTV
;
A
#
# COMPACT_ATOMS: atom_id res chain seq x y z
N MET A 1 -20.72 14.46 37.86
CA MET A 1 -19.40 15.00 37.46
C MET A 1 -18.39 13.89 37.16
N LEU A 2 -18.77 12.87 36.37
CA LEU A 2 -17.95 11.68 36.04
C LEU A 2 -17.82 11.45 34.52
N GLU A 3 -18.51 12.23 33.69
CA GLU A 3 -18.47 12.13 32.22
C GLU A 3 -17.13 12.49 31.57
N PRO A 4 -16.35 13.52 31.99
CA PRO A 4 -15.11 13.85 31.30
C PRO A 4 -14.05 12.72 31.42
N LEU A 5 -14.06 11.98 32.52
CA LEU A 5 -13.19 10.81 32.72
C LEU A 5 -13.55 9.63 31.79
N ARG A 6 -14.83 9.47 31.43
CA ARG A 6 -15.27 8.41 30.50
C ARG A 6 -14.85 8.67 29.06
N GLN A 7 -14.71 9.95 28.66
CA GLN A 7 -14.22 10.32 27.33
C GLN A 7 -12.73 10.03 27.15
N LEU A 8 -11.92 10.24 28.20
CA LEU A 8 -10.48 9.96 28.20
C LEU A 8 -10.14 8.46 28.19
N LEU A 9 -11.08 7.61 28.62
CA LEU A 9 -10.94 6.15 28.66
C LEU A 9 -11.53 5.44 27.42
N ARG A 10 -12.10 6.18 26.46
CA ARG A 10 -12.48 5.59 25.17
C ARG A 10 -11.20 5.27 24.41
N ARG A 11 -10.79 4.00 24.47
CA ARG A 11 -9.77 3.47 23.58
C ARG A 11 -10.21 3.81 22.14
N PRO A 12 -9.39 4.51 21.34
CA PRO A 12 -9.73 4.75 19.95
C PRO A 12 -10.02 3.39 19.30
N ALA A 13 -11.10 3.31 18.54
CA ALA A 13 -11.42 2.11 17.79
C ALA A 13 -10.19 1.75 16.92
N PRO A 14 -9.87 0.45 16.77
CA PRO A 14 -8.78 0.06 15.88
C PRO A 14 -9.06 0.62 14.48
N ILE A 15 -8.05 1.26 13.89
CA ILE A 15 -8.13 1.76 12.52
C ILE A 15 -8.33 0.55 11.62
N THR A 16 -9.42 0.55 10.85
CA THR A 16 -9.67 -0.50 9.87
C THR A 16 -8.82 -0.18 8.64
N GLU A 17 -7.95 -1.12 8.25
CA GLU A 17 -7.15 -1.03 7.03
C GLU A 17 -7.86 -1.86 5.95
N TYR A 18 -8.26 -1.20 4.86
CA TYR A 18 -8.71 -1.83 3.62
C TYR A 18 -7.49 -2.06 2.73
N CYS A 19 -7.51 -3.12 1.90
CA CYS A 19 -6.36 -3.48 1.06
C CYS A 19 -6.81 -3.92 -0.34
N ALA A 20 -6.12 -3.43 -1.36
CA ALA A 20 -6.21 -3.88 -2.74
C ALA A 20 -4.83 -4.25 -3.25
N THR A 21 -4.68 -5.46 -3.78
CA THR A 21 -3.38 -5.99 -4.20
C THR A 21 -3.20 -5.88 -5.72
N ILE A 22 -2.03 -5.41 -6.15
CA ILE A 22 -1.52 -5.52 -7.51
C ILE A 22 -0.44 -6.59 -7.53
N VAL A 23 -0.49 -7.46 -8.52
CA VAL A 23 0.42 -8.59 -8.66
C VAL A 23 1.44 -8.30 -9.77
N VAL A 24 2.72 -8.41 -9.44
CA VAL A 24 3.85 -8.16 -10.35
C VAL A 24 4.49 -9.49 -10.77
N MET A 25 4.29 -9.84 -12.04
CA MET A 25 4.80 -11.09 -12.65
C MET A 25 6.23 -10.93 -13.20
N SER A 26 6.76 -9.71 -13.21
CA SER A 26 8.13 -9.44 -13.62
C SER A 26 9.12 -9.77 -12.50
N ALA A 27 10.32 -10.23 -12.88
CA ALA A 27 11.41 -10.42 -11.92
C ALA A 27 11.91 -9.07 -11.41
N VAL A 28 11.42 -8.66 -10.23
CA VAL A 28 11.81 -7.44 -9.54
C VAL A 28 12.01 -7.73 -8.05
N THR A 29 13.01 -7.10 -7.44
CA THR A 29 13.22 -7.22 -5.99
C THR A 29 12.27 -6.30 -5.23
N LYS A 30 12.00 -6.58 -3.94
CA LYS A 30 11.21 -5.68 -3.09
C LYS A 30 11.78 -4.26 -3.02
N LEU A 31 13.10 -4.12 -2.96
CA LEU A 31 13.74 -2.80 -2.86
C LEU A 31 13.62 -2.03 -4.17
N ASP A 32 13.83 -2.68 -5.31
CA ASP A 32 13.64 -2.03 -6.62
C ASP A 32 12.19 -1.67 -6.85
N ALA A 33 11.27 -2.56 -6.49
CA ALA A 33 9.83 -2.32 -6.63
C ALA A 33 9.40 -1.10 -5.81
N LEU A 34 9.83 -1.02 -4.57
CA LEU A 34 9.54 0.10 -3.67
C LEU A 34 10.13 1.43 -4.19
N ALA A 35 11.38 1.39 -4.68
CA ALA A 35 12.02 2.57 -5.25
C ALA A 35 11.31 3.06 -6.53
N ILE A 36 10.87 2.13 -7.39
CA ILE A 36 10.16 2.46 -8.63
C ILE A 36 8.76 3.01 -8.33
N VAL A 37 8.04 2.48 -7.34
CA VAL A 37 6.77 3.05 -6.89
C VAL A 37 6.97 4.49 -6.40
N ALA A 38 7.95 4.71 -5.53
CA ALA A 38 8.30 6.04 -5.02
C ALA A 38 8.58 7.05 -6.15
N LEU A 39 9.33 6.62 -7.18
CA LEU A 39 9.60 7.44 -8.37
C LEU A 39 8.34 7.69 -9.21
N ALA A 40 7.50 6.67 -9.40
CA ALA A 40 6.30 6.77 -10.23
C ALA A 40 5.29 7.77 -9.66
N VAL A 41 5.18 7.85 -8.33
CA VAL A 41 4.24 8.77 -7.64
C VAL A 41 4.90 10.06 -7.14
N ASP A 42 6.19 10.25 -7.38
CA ASP A 42 7.00 11.37 -6.90
C ASP A 42 6.89 11.59 -5.38
N ARG A 43 7.01 10.50 -4.61
CA ARG A 43 6.95 10.51 -3.14
C ARG A 43 8.10 9.72 -2.53
N PRO A 44 8.63 10.15 -1.37
CA PRO A 44 9.70 9.41 -0.72
C PRO A 44 9.21 8.07 -0.16
N VAL A 45 10.14 7.12 -0.02
CA VAL A 45 9.92 5.93 0.80
C VAL A 45 10.01 6.35 2.27
N GLU A 46 8.93 6.10 3.01
CA GLU A 46 8.87 6.31 4.46
C GLU A 46 9.23 5.02 5.22
N ARG A 47 9.53 5.19 6.52
CA ARG A 47 9.87 4.09 7.45
C ARG A 47 10.98 3.19 6.90
N GLN A 48 11.97 3.79 6.24
CA GLN A 48 13.16 3.09 5.74
C GLN A 48 13.89 2.39 6.89
N ARG A 49 14.56 1.28 6.58
CA ARG A 49 15.29 0.43 7.56
C ARG A 49 14.38 -0.23 8.61
N THR A 50 13.07 -0.28 8.35
CA THR A 50 12.12 -1.09 9.12
C THR A 50 11.68 -2.30 8.29
N MET A 51 10.92 -3.21 8.91
CA MET A 51 10.34 -4.36 8.20
C MET A 51 9.16 -3.97 7.28
N ARG A 52 8.56 -2.80 7.50
CA ARG A 52 7.39 -2.31 6.76
C ARG A 52 7.64 -0.88 6.23
N PRO A 53 8.59 -0.71 5.29
CA PRO A 53 8.73 0.54 4.58
C PRO A 53 7.52 0.74 3.65
N LEU A 54 7.12 1.99 3.45
CA LEU A 54 5.90 2.32 2.68
C LEU A 54 6.09 3.56 1.81
N VAL A 55 5.20 3.75 0.84
CA VAL A 55 5.08 4.98 0.05
C VAL A 55 3.67 5.51 0.18
N VAL A 56 3.51 6.75 0.64
CA VAL A 56 2.19 7.40 0.75
C VAL A 56 1.72 7.81 -0.64
N LEU A 57 0.48 7.48 -0.98
CA LEU A 57 -0.19 7.87 -2.23
C LEU A 57 -1.04 9.12 -2.04
N ASP A 58 -1.75 9.18 -0.92
CA ASP A 58 -2.62 10.28 -0.54
C ASP A 58 -2.69 10.42 0.99
N GLY A 59 -2.96 11.65 1.44
CA GLY A 59 -3.02 12.01 2.85
C GLY A 59 -1.64 12.17 3.50
N ALA A 60 -1.55 11.88 4.80
CA ALA A 60 -0.33 12.02 5.61
C ALA A 60 -0.09 10.80 6.49
N ASP A 61 1.13 10.25 6.44
CA ASP A 61 1.52 8.97 7.09
C ASP A 61 0.55 7.83 6.71
N ARG A 62 -0.28 7.34 7.64
CA ARG A 62 -1.27 6.28 7.41
C ARG A 62 -2.73 6.75 7.39
N ASP A 63 -2.95 8.05 7.37
CA ASP A 63 -4.29 8.60 7.17
C ASP A 63 -4.48 8.89 5.67
N GLY A 64 -5.18 8.01 4.96
CA GLY A 64 -5.34 8.10 3.50
C GLY A 64 -5.06 6.78 2.80
N ALA A 65 -4.10 6.79 1.85
CA ALA A 65 -3.70 5.60 1.09
C ALA A 65 -2.18 5.48 1.00
N TRP A 66 -1.67 4.26 1.11
CA TRP A 66 -0.24 3.97 1.02
C TRP A 66 0.03 2.60 0.40
N VAL A 67 1.27 2.41 -0.05
CA VAL A 67 1.76 1.17 -0.64
C VAL A 67 2.73 0.50 0.31
N GLU A 68 2.58 -0.82 0.46
CA GLU A 68 3.65 -1.70 0.95
C GLU A 68 3.94 -2.77 -0.10
N ILE A 69 5.16 -3.30 -0.06
CA ILE A 69 5.58 -4.37 -0.96
C ILE A 69 5.73 -5.66 -0.15
N GLU A 70 5.02 -6.71 -0.53
CA GLU A 70 5.15 -8.02 0.11
C GLU A 70 5.90 -9.00 -0.80
N ILE A 71 6.84 -9.73 -0.21
CA ILE A 71 7.59 -10.79 -0.90
C ILE A 71 6.79 -12.09 -0.68
N PRO A 72 6.61 -12.93 -1.73
CA PRO A 72 6.04 -14.26 -1.58
C PRO A 72 6.71 -15.06 -0.47
N LYS A 73 5.94 -15.95 0.16
CA LYS A 73 6.51 -16.81 1.19
C LYS A 73 7.49 -17.80 0.55
N PHE A 74 8.50 -18.19 1.32
CA PHE A 74 9.56 -19.08 0.85
C PHE A 74 8.98 -20.38 0.28
N GLY A 75 9.28 -20.68 -1.00
CA GLY A 75 8.77 -21.83 -1.73
C GLY A 75 7.69 -21.51 -2.77
N GLU A 76 7.15 -20.30 -2.78
CA GLU A 76 6.23 -19.83 -3.82
C GLU A 76 7.03 -19.20 -4.99
N PRO A 77 6.79 -19.59 -6.25
CA PRO A 77 7.34 -18.86 -7.39
C PRO A 77 6.79 -17.42 -7.39
N PRO A 78 7.54 -16.43 -7.90
CA PRO A 78 7.04 -15.05 -7.99
C PRO A 78 5.68 -15.06 -8.69
N PRO A 79 4.72 -14.30 -8.13
CA PRO A 79 4.81 -12.84 -8.27
C PRO A 79 4.92 -12.03 -6.99
N LEU A 80 5.59 -10.88 -7.08
CA LEU A 80 5.67 -9.89 -6.01
C LEU A 80 4.33 -9.17 -5.86
N ALA A 81 3.92 -8.91 -4.62
CA ALA A 81 2.67 -8.21 -4.31
C ALA A 81 2.95 -6.75 -3.96
N ILE A 82 2.19 -5.85 -4.58
CA ILE A 82 2.09 -4.44 -4.20
C ILE A 82 0.74 -4.29 -3.52
N ASP A 83 0.75 -4.15 -2.20
CA ASP A 83 -0.46 -3.96 -1.43
C ASP A 83 -0.73 -2.47 -1.26
N VAL A 84 -1.90 -2.04 -1.73
CA VAL A 84 -2.38 -0.67 -1.62
C VAL A 84 -3.42 -0.62 -0.51
N TYR A 85 -3.05 0.03 0.59
CA TYR A 85 -3.88 0.15 1.77
C TYR A 85 -4.67 1.45 1.77
N SER A 86 -5.79 1.46 2.47
CA SER A 86 -6.49 2.69 2.83
C SER A 86 -7.19 2.59 4.19
N THR A 87 -7.34 3.73 4.88
CA THR A 87 -8.19 3.86 6.08
C THR A 87 -9.64 4.26 5.76
N ILE A 88 -9.97 4.53 4.48
CA ILE A 88 -11.26 5.10 4.07
C ILE A 88 -12.26 4.01 3.69
N SER A 89 -11.97 3.24 2.63
CA SER A 89 -12.85 2.15 2.14
C SER A 89 -12.11 1.21 1.18
N ASP A 90 -12.71 0.06 0.88
CA ASP A 90 -12.26 -0.86 -0.17
C ASP A 90 -12.21 -0.17 -1.55
N ASP A 91 -13.24 0.60 -1.90
CA ASP A 91 -13.29 1.31 -3.18
C ASP A 91 -12.16 2.36 -3.29
N HIS A 92 -11.83 3.02 -2.19
CA HIS A 92 -10.73 3.97 -2.14
C HIS A 92 -9.38 3.26 -2.36
N ALA A 93 -9.15 2.13 -1.69
CA ALA A 93 -7.96 1.30 -1.91
C ALA A 93 -7.85 0.83 -3.37
N ARG A 94 -8.96 0.34 -3.96
CA ARG A 94 -9.00 -0.12 -5.36
C ARG A 94 -8.76 0.99 -6.36
N LEU A 95 -9.34 2.18 -6.15
CA LEU A 95 -9.11 3.35 -7.01
C LEU A 95 -7.64 3.72 -7.04
N HIS A 96 -6.99 3.80 -5.87
CA HIS A 96 -5.55 4.08 -5.77
C HIS A 96 -4.70 2.96 -6.37
N ALA A 97 -5.09 1.69 -6.20
CA ALA A 97 -4.42 0.57 -6.84
C ALA A 97 -4.48 0.64 -8.37
N LEU A 98 -5.65 0.93 -8.94
CA LEU A 98 -5.79 1.09 -10.40
C LEU A 98 -5.03 2.31 -10.94
N SER A 99 -5.01 3.39 -10.17
CA SER A 99 -4.26 4.61 -10.53
C SER A 99 -2.75 4.37 -10.52
N LEU A 100 -2.25 3.70 -9.47
CA LEU A 100 -0.86 3.27 -9.37
C LEU A 100 -0.48 2.29 -10.48
N LEU A 101 -1.34 1.31 -10.77
CA LEU A 101 -1.14 0.35 -11.85
C LEU A 101 -0.95 1.08 -13.19
N ALA A 102 -1.85 2.00 -13.53
CA ALA A 102 -1.75 2.77 -14.76
C ALA A 102 -0.46 3.60 -14.84
N GLN A 103 0.00 4.17 -13.72
CA GLN A 103 1.31 4.83 -13.65
C GLN A 103 2.45 3.84 -13.88
N LEU A 104 2.49 2.72 -13.16
CA LEU A 104 3.56 1.74 -13.28
C LEU A 104 3.66 1.15 -14.69
N GLU A 105 2.54 0.97 -15.40
CA GLU A 105 2.54 0.55 -16.82
C GLU A 105 3.20 1.58 -17.75
N GLN A 106 3.13 2.88 -17.42
CA GLN A 106 3.77 3.94 -18.21
C GLN A 106 5.27 4.05 -17.94
N TYR A 107 5.69 3.84 -16.68
CA TYR A 107 7.10 4.00 -16.26
C TYR A 107 7.93 2.73 -16.42
N THR A 108 7.28 1.57 -16.55
CA THR A 108 7.96 0.26 -16.52
C THR A 108 7.49 -0.67 -17.62
N GLY A 109 8.33 -1.65 -17.97
CA GLY A 109 7.92 -2.80 -18.79
C GLY A 109 7.36 -3.96 -17.99
N TRP A 110 6.83 -3.72 -16.78
CA TRP A 110 6.37 -4.81 -15.91
C TRP A 110 5.08 -5.46 -16.41
N ARG A 111 4.98 -6.77 -16.23
CA ARG A 111 3.70 -7.49 -16.35
C ARG A 111 2.99 -7.41 -15.01
N ILE A 112 2.02 -6.50 -14.91
CA ILE A 112 1.24 -6.27 -13.68
C ILE A 112 -0.26 -6.46 -13.92
N ARG A 113 -1.00 -6.84 -12.88
CA ARG A 113 -2.47 -6.94 -12.91
C ARG A 113 -3.07 -6.75 -11.51
N PRO A 114 -4.32 -6.25 -11.38
CA PRO A 114 -5.00 -6.28 -10.10
C PRO A 114 -5.35 -7.73 -9.70
N ASP A 115 -5.38 -7.99 -8.38
CA ASP A 115 -5.89 -9.24 -7.79
C ASP A 115 -7.31 -9.10 -7.23
N PHE A 116 -8.09 -8.21 -7.82
CA PHE A 116 -9.48 -7.94 -7.44
C PHE A 116 -10.32 -7.71 -8.68
N THR A 117 -11.63 -7.87 -8.53
CA THR A 117 -12.59 -7.57 -9.61
C THR A 117 -12.63 -6.08 -9.86
N VAL A 118 -12.45 -5.71 -11.12
CA VAL A 118 -12.56 -4.34 -11.67
C VAL A 118 -13.92 -4.16 -12.32
#